data_AF-A0A3M8C6Y4-F1
#
_entry.id   AF-A0A3M8C6Y4-F1
#
_cell.length_a   1.000
_cell.length_b   1.000
_cell.length_c   1.000
_cell.angle_alpha   90.00
_cell.angle_beta   90.00
_cell.angle_gamma   90.00
#
_symmetry.space_group_name_H-M   'P 1'
#
loop_
_entity.id
_entity.type
_entity.pdbx_description
1 polymer ?
#
loop_
_entity_poly.entity_id
_entity_poly.type
_entity_poly.pdbx_seq_one_letter_code
_entity_poly.pdbx_strand_id
1 'polypeptide(L)'
;MGLLEAAISMEKAVAAIVMTQAAQMNSWVHARKEQQSVVTTQQLIRWLDTYRAWLDAILLIQSALYRRMQVLFVGSSLTMIRDLEGSSHKQALKQALVANEASVCTLLESLFSFLSFYVTQIQPARQERQKADGVGSIMMILLLQGEEMLRLQTRKREVLELWEDWQAEPGDEQQRSKHSFRLALEKLRTQLDLHSPFSKSVTQKTKETLIRMKPYSVFKTPQVQASFHSARPVEEPWLNEGVTPGIKRRKRANRSTKKDEEENSE
;
A
#
# COMPACT_ATOMS: atom_id res chain seq x y z
N MET A 1 -11.76 -18.40 22.22
CA MET A 1 -11.66 -18.43 20.74
C MET A 1 -11.62 -17.00 20.25
N GLY A 2 -10.40 -16.55 19.97
CA GLY A 2 -9.93 -15.18 20.23
C GLY A 2 -9.68 -14.38 18.96
N LEU A 3 -9.56 -13.06 19.09
CA LEU A 3 -9.40 -12.10 17.99
C LEU A 3 -8.39 -12.51 16.90
N LEU A 4 -7.36 -13.29 17.24
CA LEU A 4 -6.35 -13.82 16.34
C LEU A 4 -6.90 -14.85 15.34
N GLU A 5 -7.73 -15.81 15.77
CA GLU A 5 -8.32 -16.81 14.88
C GLU A 5 -9.22 -16.15 13.83
N ALA A 6 -9.98 -15.14 14.25
CA ALA A 6 -10.76 -14.31 13.35
C ALA A 6 -9.87 -13.51 12.38
N ALA A 7 -8.73 -12.97 12.83
CA ALA A 7 -7.78 -12.30 11.95
C ALA A 7 -7.21 -13.26 10.89
N ILE A 8 -6.77 -14.46 11.30
CA ILE A 8 -6.28 -15.50 10.39
C ILE A 8 -7.35 -15.89 9.37
N SER A 9 -8.58 -16.12 9.83
CA SER A 9 -9.71 -16.48 8.97
C SER A 9 -10.02 -15.37 7.96
N MET A 10 -10.00 -14.12 8.39
CA MET A 10 -10.21 -12.98 7.50
C MET A 10 -9.08 -12.81 6.47
N GLU A 11 -7.81 -12.96 6.86
CA GLU A 11 -6.68 -12.91 5.91
C GLU A 11 -6.81 -14.00 4.84
N LYS A 12 -7.19 -15.22 5.22
CA LYS A 12 -7.45 -16.33 4.28
C LYS A 12 -8.65 -16.05 3.37
N ALA A 13 -9.74 -15.52 3.92
CA ALA A 13 -10.94 -15.19 3.16
C ALA A 13 -10.66 -14.08 2.13
N VAL A 14 -9.91 -13.05 2.52
CA VAL A 14 -9.50 -11.98 1.60
C VAL A 14 -8.60 -12.54 0.50
N ALA A 15 -7.62 -13.38 0.85
CA ALA A 15 -6.77 -14.03 -0.16
C ALA A 15 -7.60 -14.84 -1.18
N ALA A 16 -8.60 -15.60 -0.71
CA ALA A 16 -9.48 -16.38 -1.58
C ALA A 16 -10.35 -15.50 -2.50
N ILE A 17 -10.92 -14.41 -1.97
CA ILE A 17 -11.72 -13.45 -2.76
C ILE A 17 -10.83 -12.78 -3.82
N VAL A 18 -9.62 -12.36 -3.44
CA VAL A 18 -8.65 -11.73 -4.33
C VAL A 18 -8.22 -12.70 -5.44
N MET A 19 -7.91 -13.96 -5.11
CA MET A 19 -7.60 -15.00 -6.09
C MET A 19 -8.76 -15.29 -7.04
N THR A 20 -9.99 -15.33 -6.51
CA THR A 20 -11.19 -15.54 -7.33
C THR A 20 -11.34 -14.41 -8.34
N GLN A 21 -11.14 -13.15 -7.92
CA GLN A 21 -11.18 -12.00 -8.82
C GLN A 21 -10.07 -12.07 -9.88
N ALA A 22 -8.85 -12.45 -9.49
CA ALA A 22 -7.74 -12.62 -10.42
C ALA A 22 -8.05 -13.69 -11.48
N ALA A 23 -8.61 -14.83 -11.06
CA ALA A 23 -9.01 -15.92 -11.94
C ALA A 23 -10.14 -15.50 -12.90
N GLN A 24 -11.16 -14.79 -12.39
CA GLN A 24 -12.24 -14.24 -13.22
C GLN A 24 -11.71 -13.28 -14.28
N MET A 25 -10.78 -12.40 -13.91
CA MET A 25 -10.18 -11.45 -14.85
C MET A 25 -9.33 -12.15 -15.90
N ASN A 26 -8.51 -13.14 -15.52
CA ASN A 26 -7.74 -13.94 -16.47
C ASN A 26 -8.65 -14.71 -17.44
N SER A 27 -9.67 -15.40 -16.91
CA SER A 27 -10.67 -16.12 -17.72
C SER A 27 -11.36 -15.18 -18.73
N TRP A 28 -11.73 -13.99 -18.28
CA TRP A 28 -12.32 -12.97 -19.14
C TRP A 28 -11.36 -12.54 -20.26
N VAL A 29 -10.08 -12.28 -19.95
CA VAL A 29 -9.07 -11.90 -20.95
C VAL A 29 -8.86 -13.02 -21.97
N HIS A 30 -8.82 -14.28 -21.52
CA HIS A 30 -8.69 -15.44 -22.39
C HIS A 30 -9.88 -15.58 -23.34
N ALA A 31 -11.11 -15.58 -22.82
CA ALA A 31 -12.32 -15.66 -23.63
C ALA A 31 -12.39 -14.53 -24.67
N ARG A 32 -11.90 -13.34 -24.33
CA ARG A 32 -11.92 -12.18 -25.24
C ARG A 32 -10.87 -12.22 -26.33
N LYS A 33 -9.70 -12.81 -26.07
CA LYS A 33 -8.71 -13.06 -27.13
C LYS A 33 -9.25 -14.01 -28.19
N GLU A 34 -10.10 -14.96 -27.80
CA GLU A 34 -10.69 -15.94 -28.71
C GLU A 34 -11.85 -15.36 -29.54
N GLN A 35 -12.66 -14.47 -28.95
CA GLN A 35 -13.91 -14.02 -29.58
C GLN A 35 -13.76 -12.95 -30.68
N GLN A 36 -12.56 -12.39 -30.94
CA GLN A 36 -12.30 -11.28 -31.89
C GLN A 36 -13.30 -10.09 -31.85
N SER A 37 -14.13 -10.00 -30.81
CA SER A 37 -15.21 -9.02 -30.72
C SER A 37 -14.65 -7.69 -30.24
N VAL A 38 -14.94 -6.60 -30.94
CA VAL A 38 -14.54 -5.25 -30.52
C VAL A 38 -15.26 -4.88 -29.22
N VAL A 39 -14.51 -4.69 -28.13
CA VAL A 39 -15.06 -4.16 -26.88
C VAL A 39 -15.27 -2.67 -27.05
N THR A 40 -16.51 -2.21 -26.84
CA THR A 40 -16.79 -0.77 -26.91
C THR A 40 -16.15 -0.03 -25.74
N THR A 41 -15.66 1.19 -26.00
CA THR A 41 -15.08 2.07 -24.97
C THR A 41 -16.02 2.28 -23.78
N GLN A 42 -17.34 2.32 -24.01
CA GLN A 42 -18.33 2.51 -22.95
C GLN A 42 -18.49 1.27 -22.05
N GLN A 43 -18.49 0.06 -22.62
CA GLN A 43 -18.50 -1.18 -21.83
C GLN A 43 -17.23 -1.31 -20.98
N LEU A 44 -16.08 -0.92 -21.55
CA LEU A 44 -14.82 -0.87 -20.83
C LEU A 44 -14.87 0.10 -19.65
N ILE A 45 -15.34 1.33 -19.85
CA ILE A 45 -15.46 2.32 -18.77
C ILE A 45 -16.32 1.77 -17.63
N ARG A 46 -17.50 1.23 -17.94
CA ARG A 46 -18.39 0.66 -16.92
C ARG A 46 -17.75 -0.49 -16.14
N TRP A 47 -17.03 -1.36 -16.85
CA TRP A 47 -16.31 -2.45 -16.22
C TRP A 47 -15.20 -1.92 -15.30
N LEU A 48 -14.41 -0.94 -15.78
CA LEU A 48 -13.32 -0.33 -15.00
C LEU A 48 -13.85 0.39 -13.76
N ASP A 49 -14.98 1.09 -13.86
CA ASP A 49 -15.61 1.75 -12.70
C ASP A 49 -16.11 0.74 -11.66
N THR A 50 -16.70 -0.37 -12.11
CA THR A 50 -17.14 -1.45 -11.22
C THR A 50 -15.93 -2.11 -10.53
N TYR A 51 -14.87 -2.37 -11.30
CA TYR A 51 -13.64 -2.96 -10.78
C TYR A 51 -12.92 -2.01 -9.81
N ARG A 52 -12.92 -0.70 -10.10
CA ARG A 52 -12.41 0.34 -9.20
C ARG A 52 -13.13 0.32 -7.86
N ALA A 53 -14.46 0.28 -7.87
CA ALA A 53 -15.25 0.23 -6.64
C ALA A 53 -15.01 -1.06 -5.84
N TRP A 54 -14.83 -2.19 -6.54
CA TRP A 54 -14.45 -3.45 -5.89
C TRP A 54 -13.06 -3.36 -5.25
N LEU A 55 -12.06 -2.78 -5.94
CA LEU A 55 -10.73 -2.55 -5.37
C LEU A 55 -10.77 -1.62 -4.15
N ASP A 56 -11.57 -0.56 -4.18
CA ASP A 56 -11.78 0.32 -3.03
C ASP A 56 -12.29 -0.46 -1.82
N ALA A 57 -13.27 -1.35 -2.01
CA ALA A 57 -13.79 -2.19 -0.94
C ALA A 57 -12.71 -3.13 -0.37
N ILE A 58 -11.92 -3.76 -1.22
CA ILE A 58 -10.81 -4.64 -0.78
C ILE A 58 -9.74 -3.83 -0.04
N LEU A 59 -9.40 -2.64 -0.49
CA LEU A 59 -8.45 -1.74 0.19
C LEU A 59 -8.94 -1.36 1.59
N LEU A 60 -10.23 -1.07 1.75
CA LEU A 60 -10.83 -0.80 3.06
C LEU A 60 -10.72 -2.02 3.99
N ILE A 61 -11.00 -3.22 3.47
CA ILE A 61 -10.86 -4.47 4.24
C ILE A 61 -9.39 -4.70 4.64
N GLN A 62 -8.45 -4.57 3.69
CA GLN A 62 -7.02 -4.74 3.96
C GLN A 62 -6.51 -3.72 4.99
N SER A 63 -6.99 -2.47 4.92
CA SER A 63 -6.68 -1.43 5.91
C SER A 63 -7.25 -1.76 7.29
N ALA A 64 -8.48 -2.25 7.38
CA ALA A 64 -9.08 -2.69 8.63
C ALA A 64 -8.32 -3.86 9.25
N LEU A 65 -7.90 -4.83 8.43
CA LEU A 65 -7.07 -5.95 8.87
C LEU A 65 -5.69 -5.51 9.36
N TYR A 66 -5.05 -4.57 8.66
CA TYR A 66 -3.79 -3.99 9.11
C TYR A 66 -3.93 -3.33 10.49
N ARG A 67 -4.96 -2.49 10.70
CA ARG A 67 -5.23 -1.88 12.01
C ARG A 67 -5.48 -2.93 13.10
N ARG A 68 -6.27 -3.96 12.79
CA ARG A 68 -6.52 -5.07 13.71
C ARG A 68 -5.22 -5.78 14.10
N MET A 69 -4.32 -5.97 13.15
CA MET A 69 -3.02 -6.58 13.39
C MET A 69 -2.13 -5.69 14.27
N GLN A 70 -2.13 -4.37 14.07
CA GLN A 70 -1.44 -3.43 14.96
C GLN A 70 -1.96 -3.53 16.40
N VAL A 71 -3.28 -3.64 16.59
CA VAL A 71 -3.88 -3.82 17.93
C VAL A 71 -3.45 -5.15 18.56
N LEU A 72 -3.43 -6.24 17.78
CA LEU A 72 -2.94 -7.54 18.25
C LEU A 72 -1.46 -7.48 18.67
N PHE A 73 -0.63 -6.81 17.87
CA PHE A 73 0.78 -6.60 18.18
C PHE A 73 0.95 -5.83 19.49
N VAL A 74 0.35 -4.63 19.61
CA VAL A 74 0.42 -3.80 20.83
C VAL A 74 -0.09 -4.56 22.06
N GLY A 75 -1.23 -5.26 21.94
CA GLY A 75 -1.78 -6.06 23.03
C GLY A 75 -0.86 -7.19 23.48
N SER A 76 -0.12 -7.80 22.55
CA SER A 76 0.88 -8.83 22.87
C SER A 76 2.15 -8.26 23.51
N SER A 77 2.64 -7.11 23.04
CA SER A 77 3.82 -6.42 23.59
C SER A 77 3.58 -5.87 25.00
N LEU A 78 2.33 -5.51 25.33
CA LEU A 78 1.94 -4.97 26.63
C LEU A 78 1.61 -6.04 27.70
N THR A 79 2.00 -7.31 27.49
CA THR A 79 1.88 -8.42 28.47
C THR A 79 0.46 -8.83 28.92
N MET A 80 -0.60 -8.34 28.28
CA MET A 80 -1.99 -8.78 28.56
C MET A 80 -2.40 -10.06 27.82
N ILE A 81 -1.60 -10.54 26.87
CA ILE A 81 -1.88 -11.78 26.14
C ILE A 81 -0.72 -12.77 26.32
N ARG A 82 -0.54 -13.19 27.57
CA ARG A 82 0.50 -14.14 27.98
C ARG A 82 0.25 -15.57 27.47
N ASP A 83 -0.97 -15.88 27.05
CA ASP A 83 -1.40 -17.20 26.52
C ASP A 83 -1.34 -17.32 24.98
N LEU A 84 -0.73 -16.37 24.27
CA LEU A 84 -0.53 -16.47 22.80
C LEU A 84 0.63 -17.38 22.39
N GLU A 85 1.19 -18.16 23.32
CA GLU A 85 2.32 -19.09 23.12
C GLU A 85 1.96 -20.38 22.35
N GLY A 86 0.82 -20.40 21.65
CA GLY A 86 0.60 -21.37 20.59
C GLY A 86 1.42 -20.99 19.35
N SER A 87 2.60 -21.60 19.19
CA SER A 87 3.41 -21.51 17.96
C SER A 87 2.59 -21.78 16.68
N SER A 88 1.50 -22.54 16.81
CA SER A 88 0.55 -22.86 15.73
C SER A 88 -0.24 -21.65 15.21
N HIS A 89 -0.78 -20.78 16.08
CA HIS A 89 -1.61 -19.65 15.63
C HIS A 89 -0.79 -18.53 15.01
N LYS A 90 0.41 -18.27 15.53
CA LYS A 90 1.35 -17.29 14.94
C LYS A 90 1.81 -17.76 13.56
N GLN A 91 2.20 -19.03 13.44
CA GLN A 91 2.56 -19.63 12.15
C GLN A 91 1.38 -19.62 11.17
N ALA A 92 0.14 -19.86 11.64
CA ALA A 92 -1.04 -19.79 10.79
C ALA A 92 -1.35 -18.36 10.30
N LEU A 93 -1.13 -17.33 11.14
CA LEU A 93 -1.24 -15.93 10.72
C LEU A 93 -0.19 -15.59 9.67
N LYS A 94 1.06 -16.00 9.90
CA LYS A 94 2.16 -15.82 8.94
C LYS A 94 1.86 -16.46 7.59
N GLN A 95 1.40 -17.70 7.57
CA GLN A 95 0.99 -18.37 6.33
C GLN A 95 -0.17 -17.63 5.64
N ALA A 96 -1.14 -17.14 6.40
CA ALA A 96 -2.26 -16.38 5.84
C ALA A 96 -1.80 -15.04 5.23
N LEU A 97 -0.86 -14.32 5.86
CA LEU A 97 -0.29 -13.08 5.33
C LEU A 97 0.53 -13.32 4.06
N VAL A 98 1.37 -14.36 4.04
CA VAL A 98 2.14 -14.74 2.84
C VAL A 98 1.21 -15.12 1.68
N ALA A 99 0.15 -15.90 1.96
CA ALA A 99 -0.85 -16.26 0.96
C ALA A 99 -1.61 -15.03 0.45
N ASN A 100 -1.97 -14.09 1.34
CA ASN A 100 -2.62 -12.85 0.95
C ASN A 100 -1.69 -12.01 0.05
N GLU A 101 -0.42 -11.83 0.43
CA GLU A 101 0.54 -11.12 -0.41
C GLU A 101 0.69 -11.75 -1.80
N ALA A 102 0.83 -13.07 -1.87
CA ALA A 102 0.89 -13.78 -3.14
C ALA A 102 -0.38 -13.56 -3.98
N SER A 103 -1.56 -13.61 -3.35
CA SER A 103 -2.84 -13.33 -4.02
C SER A 103 -2.91 -11.91 -4.57
N VAL A 104 -2.41 -10.91 -3.84
CA VAL A 104 -2.35 -9.52 -4.29
C VAL A 104 -1.43 -9.39 -5.51
N CYS A 105 -0.26 -10.04 -5.50
CA CYS A 105 0.62 -10.07 -6.67
C CYS A 105 -0.07 -10.70 -7.89
N THR A 106 -0.78 -11.81 -7.73
CA THR A 106 -1.55 -12.47 -8.81
C THR A 106 -2.72 -11.60 -9.31
N LEU A 107 -3.39 -10.85 -8.42
CA LEU A 107 -4.42 -9.89 -8.80
C LEU A 107 -3.83 -8.75 -9.64
N LEU A 108 -2.68 -8.21 -9.25
CA LEU A 108 -2.04 -7.12 -10.00
C LEU A 108 -1.46 -7.60 -11.32
N GLU A 109 -0.90 -8.82 -11.36
CA GLU A 109 -0.50 -9.47 -12.60
C GLU A 109 -1.67 -9.57 -13.59
N SER A 110 -2.81 -10.09 -13.14
CA SER A 110 -4.01 -10.25 -13.97
C SER A 110 -4.57 -8.89 -14.41
N LEU A 111 -4.59 -7.90 -13.52
CA LEU A 111 -4.99 -6.53 -13.84
C LEU A 111 -4.08 -5.91 -14.91
N PHE A 112 -2.77 -6.05 -14.77
CA PHE A 112 -1.82 -5.43 -15.69
C PHE A 112 -1.81 -6.15 -17.05
N SER A 113 -2.04 -7.46 -17.04
CA SER A 113 -2.25 -8.23 -18.26
C SER A 113 -3.52 -7.81 -18.98
N PHE A 114 -4.61 -7.57 -18.24
CA PHE A 114 -5.85 -7.00 -18.76
C PHE A 114 -5.59 -5.60 -19.35
N LEU A 115 -4.99 -4.67 -18.60
CA LEU A 115 -4.71 -3.32 -19.07
C LEU A 115 -3.79 -3.31 -20.30
N SER A 116 -2.78 -4.18 -20.32
CA SER A 116 -1.88 -4.34 -21.48
C SER A 116 -2.63 -4.79 -22.71
N PHE A 117 -3.56 -5.75 -22.56
CA PHE A 117 -4.43 -6.19 -23.64
C PHE A 117 -5.32 -5.05 -24.14
N TYR A 118 -5.82 -4.18 -23.27
CA TYR A 118 -6.63 -3.05 -23.70
C TYR A 118 -5.85 -1.95 -24.40
N VAL A 119 -4.64 -1.63 -23.92
CA VAL A 119 -3.77 -0.63 -24.55
C VAL A 119 -3.48 -1.01 -26.01
N THR A 120 -3.34 -2.30 -26.34
CA THR A 120 -3.12 -2.75 -27.72
C THR A 120 -4.39 -2.80 -28.57
N GLN A 121 -5.56 -2.97 -27.97
CA GLN A 121 -6.84 -3.10 -28.67
C GLN A 121 -7.54 -1.77 -28.91
N ILE A 122 -7.28 -0.75 -28.09
CA ILE A 122 -7.78 0.61 -28.33
C ILE A 122 -6.98 1.21 -29.50
N GLN A 123 -7.45 1.02 -30.73
CA GLN A 123 -7.00 1.81 -31.87
C GLN A 123 -7.75 3.14 -31.86
N PRO A 124 -7.11 4.28 -31.54
CA PRO A 124 -7.81 5.55 -31.52
C PRO A 124 -8.14 5.96 -32.95
N ALA A 125 -9.41 5.84 -33.35
CA ALA A 125 -9.93 6.76 -34.35
C ALA A 125 -9.69 8.18 -33.81
N ARG A 126 -9.14 9.09 -34.65
CA ARG A 126 -8.72 10.45 -34.23
C ARG A 126 -9.80 11.24 -33.47
N GLN A 127 -11.08 10.89 -33.64
CA GLN A 127 -12.23 11.56 -33.03
C GLN A 127 -12.55 11.14 -31.58
N GLU A 128 -11.94 10.09 -31.00
CA GLU A 128 -12.30 9.62 -29.64
C GLU A 128 -11.22 9.80 -28.55
N ARG A 129 -10.20 10.65 -28.78
CA ARG A 129 -9.11 10.87 -27.81
C ARG A 129 -9.58 11.27 -26.41
N GLN A 130 -10.63 12.08 -26.28
CA GLN A 130 -11.18 12.47 -24.98
C GLN A 130 -11.76 11.29 -24.20
N LYS A 131 -12.43 10.35 -24.88
CA LYS A 131 -12.95 9.12 -24.26
C LYS A 131 -11.81 8.20 -23.84
N ALA A 132 -10.75 8.13 -24.66
CA ALA A 132 -9.53 7.39 -24.32
C ALA A 132 -8.83 7.98 -23.09
N ASP A 133 -8.73 9.31 -22.97
CA ASP A 133 -8.18 9.95 -21.76
C ASP A 133 -9.04 9.69 -20.50
N GLY A 134 -10.36 9.56 -20.64
CA GLY A 134 -11.23 9.09 -19.57
C GLY A 134 -10.87 7.68 -19.09
N VAL A 135 -10.64 6.75 -20.02
CA VAL A 135 -10.14 5.40 -19.71
C VAL A 135 -8.77 5.45 -19.05
N GLY A 136 -7.84 6.25 -19.58
CA GLY A 136 -6.51 6.42 -19.01
C GLY A 136 -6.53 6.99 -17.60
N SER A 137 -7.48 7.88 -17.30
CA SER A 137 -7.69 8.43 -15.95
C SER A 137 -8.18 7.36 -14.97
N ILE A 138 -9.14 6.51 -15.37
CA ILE A 138 -9.59 5.41 -14.52
C ILE A 138 -8.47 4.38 -14.33
N MET A 139 -7.74 4.05 -15.40
CA MET A 139 -6.57 3.17 -15.33
C MET A 139 -5.54 3.68 -14.32
N MET A 140 -5.26 4.98 -14.31
CA MET A 140 -4.38 5.59 -13.32
C MET A 140 -4.89 5.37 -11.88
N ILE A 141 -6.19 5.53 -11.64
CA ILE A 141 -6.77 5.25 -10.31
C ILE A 141 -6.54 3.79 -9.92
N LEU A 142 -6.78 2.84 -10.83
CA LEU A 142 -6.57 1.41 -10.57
C LEU A 142 -5.10 1.10 -10.23
N LEU A 143 -4.15 1.75 -10.92
CA LEU A 143 -2.72 1.61 -10.60
C LEU A 143 -2.37 2.17 -9.22
N LEU A 144 -2.93 3.32 -8.85
CA LEU A 144 -2.72 3.90 -7.52
C LEU A 144 -3.32 3.02 -6.41
N GLN A 145 -4.50 2.45 -6.64
CA GLN A 145 -5.10 1.47 -5.74
C GLN A 145 -4.24 0.22 -5.60
N GLY A 146 -3.69 -0.29 -6.72
CA GLY A 146 -2.75 -1.40 -6.71
C GLY A 146 -1.45 -1.10 -5.96
N GLU A 147 -0.90 0.11 -6.12
CA GLU A 147 0.26 0.60 -5.35
C GLU A 147 -0.04 0.61 -3.84
N GLU A 148 -1.21 1.11 -3.44
CA GLU A 148 -1.63 1.11 -2.03
C GLU A 148 -1.81 -0.31 -1.48
N MET A 149 -2.37 -1.25 -2.27
CA MET A 149 -2.47 -2.65 -1.85
C MET A 149 -1.09 -3.25 -1.55
N LEU A 150 -0.11 -3.03 -2.42
CA LEU A 150 1.27 -3.49 -2.21
C LEU A 150 1.89 -2.86 -0.96
N ARG A 151 1.70 -1.55 -0.78
CA ARG A 151 2.19 -0.82 0.39
C ARG A 151 1.60 -1.36 1.70
N LEU A 152 0.30 -1.70 1.71
CA LEU A 152 -0.35 -2.32 2.86
C LEU A 152 0.22 -3.72 3.15
N GLN A 153 0.50 -4.53 2.12
CA GLN A 153 1.15 -5.83 2.34
C GLN A 153 2.56 -5.67 2.92
N THR A 154 3.34 -4.71 2.42
CA THR A 154 4.66 -4.39 3.00
C THR A 154 4.55 -3.98 4.47
N ARG A 155 3.63 -3.09 4.81
CA ARG A 155 3.41 -2.67 6.22
C ARG A 155 2.95 -3.82 7.11
N LYS A 156 2.12 -4.73 6.59
CA LYS A 156 1.72 -5.93 7.33
C LYS A 156 2.95 -6.83 7.61
N ARG A 157 3.82 -6.99 6.62
CA ARG A 157 5.07 -7.72 6.75
C ARG A 157 6.00 -7.09 7.80
N GLU A 158 6.20 -5.76 7.75
CA GLU A 158 7.05 -5.03 8.70
C GLU A 158 6.60 -5.23 10.15
N VAL A 159 5.29 -5.17 10.43
CA VAL A 159 4.78 -5.44 11.79
C VAL A 159 5.05 -6.89 12.22
N LEU A 160 4.99 -7.85 11.30
CA LEU A 160 5.32 -9.25 11.60
C LEU A 160 6.81 -9.43 11.87
N GLU A 161 7.68 -8.77 11.10
CA GLU A 161 9.15 -8.74 11.31
C GLU A 161 9.55 -8.07 12.63
N LEU A 162 8.71 -7.18 13.17
CA LEU A 162 8.88 -6.62 14.52
C LEU A 162 8.35 -7.54 15.62
N TRP A 163 7.41 -8.43 15.29
CA TRP A 163 6.77 -9.32 16.26
C TRP A 163 7.55 -10.60 16.53
N GLU A 164 8.26 -11.07 15.52
CA GLU A 164 9.18 -12.19 15.58
C GLU A 164 10.44 -11.74 14.84
N ASP A 165 11.66 -12.15 15.27
CA ASP A 165 12.91 -11.99 14.51
C ASP A 165 12.84 -12.81 13.21
N TRP A 166 11.91 -12.44 12.36
CA TRP A 166 11.38 -13.24 11.29
C TRP A 166 12.12 -12.89 10.01
N GLN A 167 13.04 -13.79 9.65
CA GLN A 167 13.62 -13.84 8.32
C GLN A 167 13.13 -15.13 7.64
N ALA A 168 11.88 -15.17 7.15
CA ALA A 168 11.55 -16.27 6.24
C ALA A 168 12.18 -16.01 4.89
N GLU A 169 12.86 -17.03 4.39
CA GLU A 169 13.07 -17.17 2.98
C GLU A 169 11.70 -17.27 2.28
N PRO A 170 11.50 -16.52 1.19
CA PRO A 170 10.24 -16.53 0.47
C PRO A 170 10.03 -17.90 -0.19
N GLY A 171 8.87 -18.50 0.03
CA GLY A 171 8.50 -19.76 -0.62
C GLY A 171 8.34 -19.60 -2.14
N ASP A 172 8.53 -20.70 -2.89
CA ASP A 172 8.51 -20.73 -4.35
C ASP A 172 7.28 -20.06 -4.98
N GLU A 173 6.10 -20.27 -4.39
CA GLU A 173 4.84 -19.71 -4.89
C GLU A 173 4.81 -18.18 -4.81
N GLN A 174 5.29 -17.63 -3.70
CA GLN A 174 5.44 -16.18 -3.53
C GLN A 174 6.48 -15.62 -4.50
N GLN A 175 7.57 -16.37 -4.74
CA GLN A 175 8.59 -15.98 -5.71
C GLN A 175 8.04 -15.92 -7.13
N ARG A 176 7.26 -16.94 -7.51
CA ARG A 176 6.58 -16.99 -8.80
C ARG A 176 5.60 -15.85 -8.96
N SER A 177 4.75 -15.57 -7.96
CA SER A 177 3.75 -14.49 -8.06
C SER A 177 4.39 -13.11 -8.18
N LYS A 178 5.45 -12.81 -7.41
CA LYS A 178 6.22 -11.55 -7.56
C LYS A 178 6.91 -11.45 -8.92
N HIS A 179 7.46 -12.55 -9.41
CA HIS A 179 8.08 -12.59 -10.73
C HIS A 179 7.07 -12.34 -11.85
N SER A 180 5.92 -13.01 -11.82
CA SER A 180 4.85 -12.83 -12.80
C SER A 180 4.29 -11.40 -12.76
N PHE A 181 4.06 -10.86 -11.56
CA PHE A 181 3.71 -9.45 -11.37
C PHE A 181 4.73 -8.51 -12.02
N ARG A 182 6.04 -8.74 -11.80
CA ARG A 182 7.11 -7.94 -12.43
C ARG A 182 7.04 -7.99 -13.95
N LEU A 183 6.86 -9.18 -14.53
CA LEU A 183 6.73 -9.33 -15.98
C LEU A 183 5.51 -8.59 -16.53
N ALA A 184 4.36 -8.68 -15.84
CA ALA A 184 3.15 -7.98 -16.24
C ALA A 184 3.30 -6.45 -16.15
N LEU A 185 4.01 -5.95 -15.12
CA LEU A 185 4.33 -4.53 -14.96
C LEU A 185 5.21 -4.01 -16.11
N GLU A 186 6.29 -4.70 -16.44
CA GLU A 186 7.17 -4.31 -17.55
C GLU A 186 6.46 -4.45 -18.90
N LYS A 187 5.59 -5.45 -19.05
CA LYS A 187 4.74 -5.59 -20.24
C LYS A 187 3.81 -4.39 -20.40
N LEU A 188 3.09 -3.98 -19.35
CA LEU A 188 2.20 -2.81 -19.44
C LEU A 188 2.99 -1.55 -19.79
N ARG A 189 4.15 -1.35 -19.16
CA ARG A 189 5.04 -0.22 -19.45
C ARG A 189 5.47 -0.18 -20.92
N THR A 190 5.97 -1.30 -21.44
CA THR A 190 6.41 -1.39 -22.85
C THR A 190 5.25 -1.17 -23.83
N GLN A 191 4.04 -1.67 -23.52
CA GLN A 191 2.86 -1.40 -24.34
C GLN A 191 2.49 0.09 -24.36
N LEU A 192 2.63 0.79 -23.23
CA LEU A 192 2.44 2.25 -23.16
C LEU A 192 3.56 3.05 -23.85
N ASP A 193 4.75 2.48 -24.00
CA ASP A 193 5.83 3.09 -24.81
C ASP A 193 5.53 2.98 -26.31
N LEU A 194 5.03 1.82 -26.75
CA LEU A 194 4.84 1.51 -28.16
C LEU A 194 3.49 2.00 -28.72
N HIS A 195 2.42 1.91 -27.94
CA HIS A 195 1.05 2.02 -28.44
C HIS A 195 0.15 2.94 -27.63
N SER A 196 0.68 3.88 -26.83
CA SER A 196 -0.17 4.68 -25.94
C SER A 196 -1.32 5.39 -26.69
N PRO A 197 -2.59 5.08 -26.39
CA PRO A 197 -3.73 5.77 -26.96
C PRO A 197 -4.07 7.07 -26.20
N PHE A 198 -3.36 7.36 -25.11
CA PHE A 198 -3.67 8.45 -24.17
C PHE A 198 -2.85 9.71 -24.45
N SER A 199 -3.27 10.83 -23.87
CA SER A 199 -2.49 12.05 -23.83
C SER A 199 -1.11 11.84 -23.19
N LYS A 200 -0.14 12.71 -23.55
CA LYS A 200 1.22 12.66 -23.01
C LYS A 200 1.25 12.75 -21.48
N SER A 201 0.39 13.60 -20.90
CA SER A 201 0.31 13.79 -19.44
C SER A 201 -0.15 12.51 -18.72
N VAL A 202 -1.23 11.88 -19.19
CA VAL A 202 -1.74 10.62 -18.61
C VAL A 202 -0.71 9.50 -18.77
N THR A 203 -0.11 9.39 -19.96
CA THR A 203 0.93 8.39 -20.24
C THR A 203 2.13 8.54 -19.31
N GLN A 204 2.59 9.77 -19.09
CA GLN A 204 3.73 10.05 -18.21
C GLN A 204 3.42 9.70 -16.75
N LYS A 205 2.29 10.17 -16.20
CA LYS A 205 1.87 9.86 -14.81
C LYS A 205 1.71 8.35 -14.58
N THR A 206 1.19 7.65 -15.59
CA THR A 206 1.05 6.20 -15.58
C THR A 206 2.42 5.53 -15.47
N LYS A 207 3.37 5.93 -16.32
CA LYS A 207 4.74 5.40 -16.31
C LYS A 207 5.46 5.67 -14.99
N GLU A 208 5.35 6.87 -14.45
CA GLU A 208 5.91 7.22 -13.14
C GLU A 208 5.38 6.31 -12.04
N THR A 209 4.09 6.00 -12.06
CA THR A 209 3.47 5.08 -11.09
C THR A 209 3.95 3.65 -11.27
N LEU A 210 4.06 3.15 -12.51
CA LEU A 210 4.63 1.81 -12.77
C LEU A 210 6.07 1.70 -12.26
N ILE A 211 6.87 2.77 -12.40
CA ILE A 211 8.23 2.83 -11.84
C ILE A 211 8.19 2.74 -10.31
N ARG A 212 7.30 3.48 -9.64
CA ARG A 212 7.12 3.41 -8.18
C ARG A 212 6.68 2.03 -7.68
N MET A 213 6.01 1.24 -8.52
CA MET A 213 5.57 -0.11 -8.16
C MET A 213 6.66 -1.18 -8.30
N LYS A 214 7.75 -0.90 -9.04
CA LYS A 214 8.86 -1.84 -9.29
C LYS A 214 9.56 -2.37 -8.02
N PRO A 215 9.82 -1.56 -6.97
CA PRO A 215 10.46 -2.06 -5.74
C PRO A 215 9.68 -3.19 -5.06
N TYR A 216 8.35 -3.17 -5.13
CA TYR A 216 7.50 -4.20 -4.50
C TYR A 216 7.58 -5.57 -5.19
N SER A 217 8.07 -5.63 -6.43
CA SER A 217 8.23 -6.88 -7.18
C SER A 217 9.51 -7.65 -6.81
N VAL A 218 10.30 -7.15 -5.86
CA VAL A 218 11.58 -7.71 -5.45
C VAL A 218 11.50 -8.15 -3.98
N PHE A 219 12.15 -9.26 -3.63
CA PHE A 219 12.15 -9.79 -2.25
C PHE A 219 12.97 -8.98 -1.27
N LYS A 220 14.03 -8.35 -1.77
CA LYS A 220 14.76 -7.32 -1.04
C LYS A 220 14.28 -5.99 -1.58
N THR A 221 13.22 -5.47 -0.98
CA THR A 221 12.96 -4.04 -1.11
C THR A 221 14.18 -3.37 -0.48
N PRO A 222 14.99 -2.56 -1.19
CA PRO A 222 15.79 -1.58 -0.47
C PRO A 222 14.77 -0.85 0.41
N GLN A 223 15.06 -0.65 1.71
CA GLN A 223 14.20 0.11 2.60
C GLN A 223 13.80 1.39 1.86
N VAL A 224 12.62 1.37 1.24
CA VAL A 224 11.98 2.57 0.77
C VAL A 224 11.54 3.12 2.09
N GLN A 225 12.39 3.96 2.69
CA GLN A 225 11.92 4.89 3.69
C GLN A 225 10.65 5.44 3.09
N ALA A 226 9.51 5.00 3.60
CA ALA A 226 8.28 5.71 3.40
C ALA A 226 8.65 7.08 3.94
N SER A 227 8.92 8.01 3.02
CA SER A 227 9.00 9.41 3.34
C SER A 227 7.59 9.73 3.79
N PHE A 228 7.34 9.50 5.09
CA PHE A 228 6.42 10.30 5.83
C PHE A 228 6.96 11.71 5.67
N HIS A 229 6.51 12.38 4.60
CA HIS A 229 6.21 13.78 4.70
C HIS A 229 4.97 13.89 5.59
N SER A 230 5.07 13.43 6.85
CA SER A 230 4.51 14.23 7.91
C SER A 230 5.20 15.57 7.72
N ALA A 231 4.43 16.59 7.34
CA ALA A 231 4.89 17.95 7.55
C ALA A 231 5.55 17.97 8.94
N ARG A 232 6.74 18.60 9.05
CA ARG A 232 7.36 18.83 10.36
C ARG A 232 6.24 19.24 11.31
N PRO A 233 6.13 18.64 12.52
CA PRO A 233 5.12 19.06 13.47
C PRO A 233 5.20 20.59 13.51
N VAL A 234 4.11 21.24 13.11
CA VAL A 234 3.99 22.68 13.23
C VAL A 234 4.21 22.93 14.72
N GLU A 235 5.24 23.70 15.07
CA GLU A 235 5.51 24.12 16.45
C GLU A 235 4.17 24.53 17.06
N GLU A 236 3.72 23.79 18.07
CA GLU A 236 2.38 23.84 18.61
C GLU A 236 2.05 25.28 19.04
N PRO A 237 1.29 26.07 18.25
CA PRO A 237 1.08 27.48 18.56
C PRO A 237 0.07 27.69 19.70
N TRP A 238 -0.48 26.59 20.24
CA TRP A 238 -1.51 26.58 21.28
C TRP A 238 -1.01 26.09 22.64
N LEU A 239 0.25 25.65 22.73
CA LEU A 239 0.93 25.46 24.02
C LEU A 239 1.46 26.82 24.48
N ASN A 240 0.53 27.66 24.94
CA ASN A 240 0.87 28.81 25.77
C ASN A 240 1.67 28.28 26.98
N GLU A 241 2.96 28.61 27.06
CA GLU A 241 3.88 28.31 28.19
C GLU A 241 3.44 28.95 29.54
N GLY A 242 2.18 29.38 29.67
CA GLY A 242 1.68 30.16 30.79
C GLY A 242 0.68 29.45 31.71
N VAL A 243 0.26 28.22 31.44
CA VAL A 243 -0.77 27.55 32.26
C VAL A 243 -0.27 26.21 32.79
N THR A 244 0.64 26.27 33.77
CA THR A 244 0.78 25.20 34.75
C THR A 244 -0.17 25.50 35.92
N PRO A 245 -1.19 24.68 36.20
CA PRO A 245 -1.96 24.82 37.42
C PRO A 245 -1.09 24.36 38.60
N GLY A 246 -0.80 25.26 39.54
CA GLY A 246 -0.59 24.84 40.93
C GLY A 246 0.76 25.04 41.60
N ILE A 247 1.67 25.90 41.12
CA ILE A 247 2.90 26.20 41.88
C ILE A 247 2.93 27.67 42.33
N LYS A 248 2.76 27.88 43.64
CA LYS A 248 2.79 29.19 44.30
C LYS A 248 4.16 29.86 44.11
N ARG A 249 4.18 30.99 43.40
CA ARG A 249 5.31 31.94 43.32
C ARG A 249 5.74 32.38 44.72
N ARG A 250 6.96 32.02 45.15
CA ARG A 250 7.60 32.67 46.30
C ARG A 250 8.52 33.78 45.79
N LYS A 251 8.07 35.03 45.93
CA LYS A 251 8.89 36.23 45.72
C LYS A 251 9.97 36.29 46.80
N ARG A 252 11.24 36.43 46.40
CA ARG A 252 12.24 37.17 47.19
C ARG A 252 12.92 38.18 46.27
N ALA A 253 12.57 39.43 46.48
CA ALA A 253 13.34 40.58 46.07
C ALA A 253 14.14 41.07 47.28
N ASN A 254 15.41 41.40 47.06
CA ASN A 254 16.11 42.58 47.58
C ASN A 254 17.48 42.60 46.90
N ARG A 255 17.72 43.48 45.91
CA ARG A 255 18.25 44.86 46.07
C ARG A 255 19.56 44.87 46.87
N SER A 256 20.73 44.91 46.22
CA SER A 256 21.40 46.05 45.55
C SER A 256 22.22 46.90 46.51
N THR A 257 23.53 47.01 46.26
CA THR A 257 24.38 48.24 46.25
C THR A 257 25.85 47.79 46.15
N LYS A 258 26.61 48.04 45.07
CA LYS A 258 27.22 49.27 44.50
C LYS A 258 28.63 49.56 45.05
N LYS A 259 29.60 49.71 44.12
CA LYS A 259 30.85 50.53 44.15
C LYS A 259 31.94 50.08 45.13
N ASP A 260 33.24 50.28 44.93
CA ASP A 260 34.17 50.75 43.90
C ASP A 260 35.58 50.46 44.50
N GLU A 261 36.65 50.44 43.68
CA GLU A 261 38.07 50.70 44.07
C GLU A 261 38.73 49.66 45.03
N GLU A 262 40.03 49.37 45.09
CA GLU A 262 41.27 49.73 44.39
C GLU A 262 42.34 48.74 44.89
N GLU A 263 43.37 48.51 44.06
CA GLU A 263 44.79 48.32 44.43
C GLU A 263 45.33 47.13 45.26
N ASN A 264 46.33 46.49 44.64
CA ASN A 264 47.68 46.11 45.10
C ASN A 264 47.95 45.14 46.28
N SER A 265 48.93 44.29 45.98
CA SER A 265 49.93 43.66 46.88
C SER A 265 49.46 42.48 47.76
N GLU A 266 49.86 41.26 47.39
CA GLU A 266 51.13 40.63 47.80
C GLU A 266 51.48 39.47 46.86
#